data_AF-A0A9P6J443-F1
#
_entry.id   AF-A0A9P6J443-F1
#
_cell.length_a   1.000
_cell.length_b   1.000
_cell.length_c   1.000
_cell.angle_alpha   90.00
_cell.angle_beta   90.00
_cell.angle_gamma   90.00
#
_symmetry.space_group_name_H-M   'P 1'
#
loop_
_entity.id
_entity.type
_entity.pdbx_description
1 polymer ?
#
loop_
_entity_poly.entity_id
_entity_poly.type
_entity_poly.pdbx_seq_one_letter_code
_entity_poly.pdbx_strand_id
1 'polypeptide(L)'
;MVRVTFFTASMVVALAAFFAPVAQACEGDCRNHPIAFIKDKYKNLLEKNLNSLPATERDQANKLKNDATARMGKVIDKTIFSVYHANCDHEPPRRPPNEICGSAKSIACNAAWDKSHSVFASTHKAVMRILEQTFQGESAQVKQAMVENVRTACPANCWDWVRPFQDLMLRWEQREHPDAYGNTLPNCEKGHLRY
;
A
#
# COMPACT_ATOMS: atom_id res chain seq x y z
N MET A 1 12.42 -70.22 -21.21
CA MET A 1 11.29 -69.89 -20.32
C MET A 1 11.59 -68.56 -19.64
N VAL A 2 10.71 -67.58 -19.91
CA VAL A 2 10.34 -66.33 -19.20
C VAL A 2 11.41 -65.51 -18.45
N ARG A 3 11.63 -64.28 -18.96
CA ARG A 3 12.26 -63.10 -18.33
C ARG A 3 11.53 -62.67 -17.06
N VAL A 4 12.26 -62.23 -16.03
CA VAL A 4 11.76 -61.23 -15.07
C VAL A 4 12.87 -60.22 -14.76
N THR A 5 12.75 -59.05 -15.38
CA THR A 5 13.46 -57.81 -15.05
C THR A 5 12.79 -57.19 -13.83
N PHE A 6 13.51 -56.96 -12.73
CA PHE A 6 12.99 -56.13 -11.64
C PHE A 6 13.36 -54.66 -11.91
N PHE A 7 12.43 -53.94 -12.52
CA PHE A 7 12.25 -52.51 -12.34
C PHE A 7 11.43 -52.30 -11.08
N THR A 8 11.97 -51.62 -10.08
CA THR A 8 11.15 -50.87 -9.12
C THR A 8 11.65 -49.44 -9.09
N ALA A 9 10.93 -48.64 -9.87
CA ALA A 9 10.95 -47.20 -9.81
C ALA A 9 10.35 -46.70 -8.49
N SER A 10 10.82 -45.52 -8.08
CA SER A 10 10.03 -44.48 -7.42
C SER A 10 9.51 -44.76 -6.01
N MET A 11 10.22 -44.20 -5.01
CA MET A 11 9.56 -43.44 -3.95
C MET A 11 10.53 -42.44 -3.33
N VAL A 12 10.87 -41.40 -4.09
CA VAL A 12 11.24 -40.12 -3.46
C VAL A 12 9.92 -39.46 -3.05
N VAL A 13 9.46 -39.79 -1.85
CA VAL A 13 8.54 -38.93 -1.12
C VAL A 13 9.35 -37.74 -0.67
N ALA A 14 9.45 -36.72 -1.51
CA ALA A 14 9.88 -35.40 -1.07
C ALA A 14 8.65 -34.50 -1.08
N LEU A 15 8.14 -34.27 0.13
CA LEU A 15 7.18 -33.23 0.46
C LEU A 15 7.63 -31.90 -0.18
N ALA A 16 7.04 -31.52 -1.31
CA ALA A 16 7.28 -30.24 -1.95
C ALA A 16 5.99 -29.41 -2.08
N ALA A 17 5.06 -29.55 -1.14
CA ALA A 17 3.74 -28.90 -1.24
C ALA A 17 3.18 -28.31 0.06
N PHE A 18 4.01 -27.97 1.06
CA PHE A 18 3.50 -27.41 2.33
C PHE A 18 4.05 -26.03 2.73
N PHE A 19 4.82 -25.35 1.88
CA PHE A 19 5.31 -23.99 2.18
C PHE A 19 4.70 -22.88 1.31
N ALA A 20 3.92 -23.22 0.27
CA ALA A 20 3.26 -22.23 -0.59
C ALA A 20 2.09 -21.45 0.06
N PRO A 21 1.24 -22.02 0.95
CA PRO A 21 0.05 -21.29 1.41
C PRO A 21 0.34 -20.24 2.50
N VAL A 22 1.44 -20.36 3.24
CA VAL A 22 1.76 -19.43 4.34
C VAL A 22 2.35 -18.12 3.81
N ALA A 23 3.23 -18.20 2.80
CA ALA A 23 3.83 -17.02 2.17
C ALA A 23 2.77 -16.14 1.48
N GLN A 24 1.83 -16.74 0.74
CA GLN A 24 0.75 -16.00 0.07
C GLN A 24 -0.29 -15.40 1.03
N ALA A 25 -0.60 -16.08 2.14
CA ALA A 25 -1.48 -15.53 3.17
C ALA A 25 -0.82 -14.37 3.92
N CYS A 26 0.48 -14.48 4.24
CA CYS A 26 1.24 -13.40 4.86
C CYS A 26 1.40 -12.20 3.94
N GLU A 27 1.62 -12.39 2.63
CA GLU A 27 1.73 -11.30 1.66
C GLU A 27 0.39 -10.56 1.51
N GLY A 28 -0.74 -11.28 1.47
CA GLY A 28 -2.08 -10.70 1.42
C GLY A 28 -2.39 -9.81 2.63
N ASP A 29 -2.18 -10.31 3.84
CA ASP A 29 -2.43 -9.54 5.07
C ASP A 29 -1.44 -8.38 5.25
N CYS A 30 -0.17 -8.60 4.91
CA CYS A 30 0.85 -7.55 5.00
C CYS A 30 0.62 -6.43 3.98
N ARG A 31 0.07 -6.73 2.80
CA ARG A 31 -0.35 -5.75 1.80
C ARG A 31 -1.60 -4.98 2.21
N ASN A 32 -2.56 -5.65 2.86
CA ASN A 32 -3.83 -5.04 3.25
C ASN A 32 -3.68 -3.97 4.33
N HIS A 33 -2.77 -4.13 5.30
CA HIS A 33 -2.56 -3.17 6.39
C HIS A 33 -2.17 -1.75 5.93
N PRO A 34 -1.15 -1.52 5.09
CA PRO A 34 -0.78 -0.19 4.62
C PRO A 34 -1.90 0.44 3.76
N ILE A 35 -2.64 -0.36 2.98
CA ILE A 35 -3.78 0.12 2.19
C ILE A 35 -4.90 0.59 3.12
N ALA A 36 -5.27 -0.21 4.11
CA ALA A 36 -6.31 0.10 5.09
C ALA A 36 -5.94 1.36 5.88
N PHE A 37 -4.69 1.47 6.35
CA PHE A 37 -4.19 2.65 7.06
C PHE A 37 -4.41 3.95 6.27
N ILE A 38 -3.96 3.99 5.00
CA ILE A 38 -4.13 5.20 4.18
C ILE A 38 -5.61 5.47 3.89
N LYS A 39 -6.38 4.42 3.56
CA LYS A 39 -7.82 4.54 3.31
C LYS A 39 -8.56 5.13 4.52
N ASP A 40 -8.25 4.67 5.73
CA ASP A 40 -8.87 5.15 6.96
C ASP A 40 -8.49 6.60 7.27
N LYS A 41 -7.25 7.01 7.00
CA LYS A 41 -6.85 8.41 7.11
C LYS A 41 -7.69 9.33 6.22
N TYR A 42 -7.93 8.96 4.95
CA TYR A 42 -8.82 9.72 4.07
C TYR A 42 -10.28 9.65 4.50
N LYS A 43 -10.77 8.47 4.90
CA LYS A 43 -12.15 8.30 5.39
C LYS A 43 -12.43 9.22 6.59
N ASN A 44 -11.53 9.25 7.57
CA ASN A 44 -11.67 10.08 8.76
C ASN A 44 -11.66 11.58 8.43
N LEU A 45 -10.81 11.99 7.48
CA LEU A 45 -10.76 13.36 7.01
C LEU A 45 -12.07 13.76 6.30
N LEU A 46 -12.58 12.90 5.43
CA LEU A 46 -13.85 13.12 4.73
C LEU A 46 -15.03 13.14 5.71
N GLU A 47 -15.04 12.27 6.73
CA GLU A 47 -16.05 12.26 7.78
C GLU A 47 -16.07 13.58 8.56
N LYS A 48 -14.88 14.06 8.96
CA LYS A 48 -14.73 15.36 9.62
C LYS A 48 -15.29 16.49 8.77
N ASN A 49 -14.97 16.51 7.47
CA ASN A 49 -15.42 17.56 6.56
C ASN A 49 -16.93 17.46 6.28
N LEU A 50 -17.47 16.25 6.13
CA LEU A 50 -18.90 16.00 5.96
C LEU A 50 -19.71 16.57 7.13
N ASN A 51 -19.23 16.42 8.36
CA ASN A 51 -19.88 16.94 9.56
C ASN A 51 -19.86 18.48 9.65
N SER A 52 -19.05 19.16 8.84
CA SER A 52 -19.07 20.63 8.72
C SER A 52 -20.14 21.16 7.76
N LEU A 53 -20.78 20.28 6.98
CA LEU A 53 -21.82 20.67 6.02
C LEU A 53 -23.19 20.90 6.69
N PRO A 54 -24.01 21.82 6.16
CA PRO A 54 -25.41 21.95 6.52
C PRO A 54 -26.16 20.62 6.29
N ALA A 55 -27.17 20.35 7.12
CA ALA A 55 -27.91 19.08 7.07
C ALA A 55 -28.46 18.77 5.66
N THR A 56 -28.92 19.78 4.93
CA THR A 56 -29.48 19.66 3.58
C THR A 56 -28.46 19.18 2.54
N GLU A 57 -27.18 19.52 2.68
CA GLU A 57 -26.12 19.08 1.77
C GLU A 57 -25.46 17.77 2.23
N ARG A 58 -25.59 17.46 3.52
CA ARG A 58 -24.87 16.36 4.17
C ARG A 58 -25.30 14.99 3.68
N ASP A 59 -26.60 14.75 3.49
CA ASP A 59 -27.10 13.40 3.13
C ASP A 59 -26.61 12.97 1.75
N GLN A 60 -26.70 13.86 0.77
CA GLN A 60 -26.20 13.62 -0.58
C GLN A 60 -24.66 13.47 -0.58
N ALA A 61 -23.95 14.37 0.10
CA ALA A 61 -22.50 14.30 0.23
C ALA A 61 -22.03 13.01 0.93
N ASN A 62 -22.80 12.48 1.90
CA ASN A 62 -22.51 11.24 2.61
C ASN A 62 -22.57 10.02 1.67
N LYS A 63 -23.57 9.97 0.79
CA LYS A 63 -23.68 8.92 -0.23
C LYS A 63 -22.47 8.94 -1.15
N LEU A 64 -22.13 10.11 -1.70
CA LEU A 64 -20.97 10.29 -2.57
C LEU A 64 -19.64 9.97 -1.88
N LYS A 65 -19.50 10.35 -0.60
CA LYS A 65 -18.34 9.98 0.23
C LYS A 65 -18.18 8.46 0.32
N ASN A 66 -19.26 7.72 0.54
CA ASN A 66 -19.21 6.27 0.63
C ASN A 66 -18.79 5.63 -0.71
N ASP A 67 -19.32 6.14 -1.82
CA ASP A 67 -18.95 5.71 -3.18
C ASP A 67 -17.47 5.98 -3.48
N ALA A 68 -16.98 7.18 -3.14
CA ALA A 68 -15.57 7.52 -3.26
C ALA A 68 -14.68 6.58 -2.41
N THR A 69 -15.04 6.37 -1.14
CA THR A 69 -14.28 5.53 -0.20
C THR A 69 -14.22 4.07 -0.64
N ALA A 70 -15.29 3.54 -1.26
CA ALA A 70 -15.30 2.19 -1.82
C ALA A 70 -14.29 2.03 -2.95
N ARG A 71 -14.12 3.06 -3.80
CA ARG A 71 -13.18 3.06 -4.93
C ARG A 71 -11.73 3.30 -4.53
N MET A 72 -11.49 3.99 -3.41
CA MET A 72 -10.14 4.37 -2.95
C MET A 72 -9.22 3.18 -2.72
N GLY A 73 -9.71 2.08 -2.13
CA GLY A 73 -8.86 0.94 -1.76
C GLY A 73 -8.03 0.39 -2.93
N LYS A 74 -8.68 0.16 -4.07
CA LYS A 74 -8.01 -0.34 -5.30
C LYS A 74 -7.01 0.66 -5.87
N VAL A 75 -7.29 1.96 -5.77
CA VAL A 75 -6.41 3.02 -6.28
C VAL A 75 -5.20 3.21 -5.38
N ILE A 76 -5.40 3.19 -4.06
CA ILE A 76 -4.33 3.25 -3.06
C ILE A 76 -3.40 2.06 -3.24
N ASP A 77 -3.96 0.84 -3.29
CA ASP A 77 -3.23 -0.39 -3.55
C ASP A 77 -2.36 -0.28 -4.82
N LYS A 78 -3.01 0.01 -5.97
CA LYS A 78 -2.30 0.18 -7.23
C LYS A 78 -1.20 1.23 -7.12
N THR A 79 -1.40 2.32 -6.38
CA THR A 79 -0.43 3.43 -6.33
C THR A 79 0.76 3.13 -5.42
N ILE A 80 0.53 2.56 -4.24
CA ILE A 80 1.60 2.13 -3.33
C ILE A 80 2.50 1.12 -4.05
N PHE A 81 1.89 0.12 -4.70
CA PHE A 81 2.64 -0.98 -5.33
C PHE A 81 2.98 -0.72 -6.80
N SER A 82 2.47 0.31 -7.49
CA SER A 82 3.03 0.68 -8.79
C SER A 82 4.42 1.29 -8.66
N VAL A 83 4.68 2.00 -7.55
CA VAL A 83 6.02 2.52 -7.21
C VAL A 83 7.00 1.37 -6.98
N TYR A 84 6.50 0.21 -6.55
CA TYR A 84 7.28 -1.03 -6.36
C TYR A 84 7.77 -1.65 -7.68
N HIS A 85 7.00 -1.55 -8.77
CA HIS A 85 7.32 -2.21 -10.04
C HIS A 85 8.05 -1.31 -11.05
N ALA A 86 7.85 0.01 -11.01
CA ALA A 86 8.33 0.91 -12.06
C ALA A 86 9.87 1.08 -12.13
N ASN A 87 10.61 0.64 -11.11
CA ASN A 87 12.06 0.89 -10.99
C ASN A 87 12.92 -0.39 -10.93
N CYS A 88 12.34 -1.59 -11.09
CA CYS A 88 13.07 -2.85 -10.90
C CYS A 88 13.17 -3.64 -12.19
N ASP A 89 14.41 -3.97 -12.58
CA ASP A 89 14.67 -4.70 -13.82
C ASP A 89 14.20 -6.17 -13.79
N HIS A 90 13.95 -6.76 -12.60
CA HIS A 90 13.61 -8.19 -12.44
C HIS A 90 12.44 -8.45 -11.48
N GLU A 91 11.41 -9.18 -11.92
CA GLU A 91 10.34 -9.72 -11.05
C GLU A 91 10.80 -10.96 -10.22
N PRO A 92 10.15 -11.27 -9.08
CA PRO A 92 10.70 -12.16 -8.04
C PRO A 92 10.64 -13.67 -8.40
N PRO A 93 11.45 -14.51 -7.73
CA PRO A 93 10.91 -15.09 -6.49
C PRO A 93 11.77 -14.89 -5.23
N ARG A 94 13.00 -14.36 -5.31
CA ARG A 94 13.84 -14.06 -4.13
C ARG A 94 14.76 -12.90 -4.41
N ARG A 95 14.45 -11.71 -3.88
CA ARG A 95 15.37 -10.57 -3.90
C ARG A 95 16.23 -10.58 -2.63
N PRO A 96 17.55 -10.29 -2.72
CA PRO A 96 18.41 -10.27 -1.55
C PRO A 96 18.08 -9.05 -0.65
N PRO A 97 18.29 -9.13 0.68
CA PRO A 97 17.92 -8.07 1.65
C PRO A 97 18.58 -6.70 1.44
N ASN A 98 19.60 -6.62 0.59
CA ASN A 98 20.27 -5.38 0.19
C ASN A 98 19.64 -4.73 -1.05
N GLU A 99 18.72 -5.42 -1.74
CA GLU A 99 18.00 -4.88 -2.89
C GLU A 99 16.86 -3.99 -2.39
N ILE A 100 17.04 -2.68 -2.58
CA ILE A 100 16.03 -1.67 -2.26
C ILE A 100 14.90 -1.73 -3.30
N CYS A 101 15.15 -2.22 -4.52
CA CYS A 101 14.15 -2.08 -5.55
C CYS A 101 12.92 -2.96 -5.28
N GLY A 102 11.74 -2.31 -5.23
CA GLY A 102 10.47 -2.98 -5.02
C GLY A 102 10.53 -3.87 -3.78
N SER A 103 10.78 -3.26 -2.63
CA SER A 103 10.64 -3.91 -1.33
C SER A 103 9.76 -3.06 -0.42
N ALA A 104 9.24 -3.65 0.66
CA ALA A 104 8.45 -2.91 1.64
C ALA A 104 9.30 -1.78 2.24
N LYS A 105 10.59 -2.03 2.48
CA LYS A 105 11.56 -1.01 2.91
C LYS A 105 11.67 0.17 1.94
N SER A 106 11.69 -0.07 0.64
CA SER A 106 11.78 1.02 -0.35
C SER A 106 10.51 1.86 -0.47
N ILE A 107 9.35 1.22 -0.37
CA ILE A 107 8.07 1.92 -0.23
C ILE A 107 8.11 2.81 1.03
N ALA A 108 8.60 2.30 2.17
CA ALA A 108 8.79 3.08 3.39
C ALA A 108 9.74 4.27 3.17
N CYS A 109 10.90 4.06 2.55
CA CYS A 109 11.88 5.14 2.36
C CYS A 109 11.43 6.19 1.31
N ASN A 110 10.47 5.85 0.45
CA ASN A 110 9.82 6.76 -0.50
C ASN A 110 8.46 7.29 -0.02
N ALA A 111 8.18 7.26 1.28
CA ALA A 111 6.91 7.70 1.86
C ALA A 111 6.79 9.22 2.10
N ALA A 112 7.68 10.06 1.56
CA ALA A 112 7.63 11.50 1.86
C ALA A 112 6.41 12.19 1.17
N TRP A 113 6.01 13.40 1.58
CA TRP A 113 4.96 14.18 0.88
C TRP A 113 5.52 15.23 -0.07
N ASP A 114 6.74 15.67 0.18
CA ASP A 114 7.45 16.78 -0.47
C ASP A 114 8.06 16.41 -1.83
N LYS A 115 8.03 15.13 -2.21
CA LYS A 115 8.55 14.63 -3.48
C LYS A 115 7.41 14.18 -4.40
N SER A 116 7.33 14.73 -5.60
CA SER A 116 6.25 14.51 -6.59
C SER A 116 5.97 13.04 -6.94
N HIS A 117 6.98 12.17 -6.81
CA HIS A 117 6.91 10.74 -7.15
C HIS A 117 6.94 9.82 -5.93
N SER A 118 6.82 10.37 -4.73
CA SER A 118 6.72 9.57 -3.51
C SER A 118 5.41 8.78 -3.47
N VAL A 119 5.35 7.81 -2.55
CA VAL A 119 4.15 7.01 -2.28
C VAL A 119 2.98 7.90 -1.90
N PHE A 120 3.18 8.84 -0.97
CA PHE A 120 2.08 9.67 -0.50
C PHE A 120 1.67 10.74 -1.51
N ALA A 121 2.61 11.40 -2.20
CA ALA A 121 2.26 12.38 -3.24
C ALA A 121 1.48 11.71 -4.38
N SER A 122 1.94 10.55 -4.85
CA SER A 122 1.27 9.78 -5.90
C SER A 122 -0.12 9.31 -5.44
N THR A 123 -0.20 8.77 -4.23
CA THR A 123 -1.47 8.27 -3.67
C THR A 123 -2.46 9.41 -3.47
N HIS A 124 -2.02 10.55 -2.96
CA HIS A 124 -2.85 11.73 -2.80
C HIS A 124 -3.39 12.22 -4.14
N LYS A 125 -2.53 12.35 -5.16
CA LYS A 125 -2.96 12.70 -6.52
C LYS A 125 -4.03 11.74 -7.06
N ALA A 126 -3.87 10.44 -6.82
CA ALA A 126 -4.81 9.43 -7.29
C ALA A 126 -6.15 9.48 -6.53
N VAL A 127 -6.12 9.69 -5.22
CA VAL A 127 -7.32 9.88 -4.37
C VAL A 127 -8.05 11.17 -4.75
N MET A 128 -7.34 12.28 -4.97
CA MET A 128 -7.94 13.55 -5.36
C MET A 128 -8.71 13.44 -6.67
N ARG A 129 -8.20 12.70 -7.66
CA ARG A 129 -8.94 12.43 -8.91
C ARG A 129 -10.28 11.71 -8.66
N ILE A 130 -10.32 10.76 -7.72
CA ILE A 130 -11.58 10.08 -7.37
C ILE A 130 -12.56 11.09 -6.79
N LEU A 131 -12.11 11.93 -5.86
CA LEU A 131 -12.94 12.94 -5.20
C LEU A 131 -13.46 13.97 -6.20
N GLU A 132 -12.58 14.53 -7.04
CA GLU A 132 -12.94 15.49 -8.08
C GLU A 132 -14.01 14.93 -9.03
N GLN A 133 -13.85 13.68 -9.49
CA GLN A 133 -14.85 13.02 -10.33
C GLN A 133 -16.18 12.79 -9.60
N THR A 134 -16.11 12.38 -8.34
CA THR A 134 -17.28 12.01 -7.55
C THR A 134 -18.13 13.23 -7.19
N PHE A 135 -17.49 14.36 -6.90
CA PHE A 135 -18.14 15.60 -6.46
C PHE A 135 -18.26 16.67 -7.57
N GLN A 136 -17.97 16.34 -8.83
CA GLN A 136 -17.94 17.33 -9.92
C GLN A 136 -19.27 18.08 -10.15
N GLY A 137 -20.42 17.44 -9.84
CA GLY A 137 -21.75 18.02 -10.04
C GLY A 137 -22.31 18.75 -8.82
N GLU A 138 -21.57 18.73 -7.70
CA GLU A 138 -22.06 19.22 -6.41
C GLU A 138 -21.90 20.74 -6.25
N SER A 139 -22.53 21.28 -5.19
CA SER A 139 -22.45 22.69 -4.83
C SER A 139 -21.01 23.13 -4.54
N ALA A 140 -20.74 24.44 -4.63
CA ALA A 140 -19.43 24.98 -4.28
C ALA A 140 -19.05 24.67 -2.82
N GLN A 141 -20.03 24.66 -1.91
CA GLN A 141 -19.81 24.35 -0.50
C GLN A 141 -19.43 22.88 -0.27
N VAL A 142 -20.14 21.95 -0.93
CA VAL A 142 -19.79 20.52 -0.90
C VAL A 142 -18.41 20.28 -1.52
N LYS A 143 -18.10 20.90 -2.66
CA LYS A 143 -16.78 20.78 -3.30
C LYS A 143 -15.66 21.35 -2.41
N GLN A 144 -15.89 22.48 -1.76
CA GLN A 144 -14.94 23.05 -0.81
C GLN A 144 -14.65 22.06 0.33
N ALA A 145 -15.70 21.48 0.93
CA ALA A 145 -15.55 20.56 2.04
C ALA A 145 -14.91 19.21 1.63
N MET A 146 -15.35 18.64 0.52
CA MET A 146 -15.05 17.24 0.16
C MET A 146 -13.85 17.09 -0.79
N VAL A 147 -13.46 18.17 -1.47
CA VAL A 147 -12.33 18.18 -2.42
C VAL A 147 -11.25 19.14 -1.94
N GLU A 148 -11.54 20.44 -1.83
CA GLU A 148 -10.51 21.45 -1.57
C GLU A 148 -9.88 21.31 -0.18
N ASN A 149 -10.70 21.15 0.86
CA ASN A 149 -10.19 20.93 2.22
C ASN A 149 -9.36 19.64 2.31
N VAL A 150 -9.65 18.62 1.50
CA VAL A 150 -8.86 17.38 1.45
C VAL A 150 -7.53 17.62 0.72
N ARG A 151 -7.55 18.36 -0.39
CA ARG A 151 -6.37 18.75 -1.17
C ARG A 151 -5.34 19.47 -0.30
N THR A 152 -5.80 20.33 0.61
CA THR A 152 -4.95 21.13 1.49
C THR A 152 -4.75 20.52 2.87
N ALA A 153 -5.41 19.41 3.21
CA ALA A 153 -5.35 18.83 4.55
C ALA A 153 -3.95 18.36 4.96
N CYS A 154 -3.06 18.15 3.98
CA CYS A 154 -1.75 17.58 4.23
C CYS A 154 -0.61 18.36 3.55
N PRO A 155 -0.27 19.56 4.04
CA PRO A 155 0.86 20.34 3.56
C PRO A 155 2.15 19.85 4.23
N ALA A 156 3.10 19.33 3.43
CA ALA A 156 4.53 19.04 3.70
C ALA A 156 4.98 18.31 4.99
N ASN A 157 4.19 18.27 6.07
CA ASN A 157 4.57 17.89 7.43
C ASN A 157 3.62 16.86 8.08
N CYS A 158 2.95 16.02 7.28
CA CYS A 158 2.11 14.93 7.79
C CYS A 158 2.90 13.74 8.32
N TRP A 159 3.81 13.99 9.26
CA TRP A 159 4.61 12.96 9.92
C TRP A 159 3.75 11.93 10.66
N ASP A 160 2.53 12.31 11.06
CA ASP A 160 1.52 11.44 11.65
C ASP A 160 0.87 10.46 10.66
N TRP A 161 1.11 10.63 9.35
CA TRP A 161 0.79 9.65 8.29
C TRP A 161 2.05 8.89 7.90
N VAL A 162 3.15 9.61 7.69
CA VAL A 162 4.40 9.04 7.17
C VAL A 162 5.02 8.04 8.15
N ARG A 163 5.21 8.39 9.42
CA ARG A 163 5.91 7.50 10.38
C ARG A 163 5.15 6.18 10.62
N PRO A 164 3.84 6.18 10.91
CA PRO A 164 3.13 4.92 11.12
C PRO A 164 3.10 4.06 9.86
N PHE A 165 3.00 4.67 8.68
CA PHE A 165 3.09 3.95 7.42
C PHE A 165 4.48 3.33 7.22
N GLN A 166 5.55 4.09 7.48
CA GLN A 166 6.92 3.58 7.43
C GLN A 166 7.10 2.40 8.37
N ASP A 167 6.62 2.50 9.62
CA ASP A 167 6.70 1.41 10.59
C ASP A 167 5.95 0.14 10.11
N LEU A 168 4.76 0.29 9.51
CA LEU A 168 4.02 -0.84 8.94
C LEU A 168 4.83 -1.56 7.87
N MET A 169 5.43 -0.80 6.95
CA MET A 169 6.21 -1.35 5.84
C MET A 169 7.55 -1.93 6.30
N LEU A 170 8.26 -1.28 7.22
CA LEU A 170 9.54 -1.77 7.75
C LEU A 170 9.35 -3.03 8.61
N ARG A 171 8.24 -3.14 9.34
CA ARG A 171 7.88 -4.38 10.04
C ARG A 171 7.52 -5.50 9.09
N TRP A 172 6.91 -5.18 7.95
CA TRP A 172 6.69 -6.16 6.88
C TRP A 172 8.03 -6.68 6.37
N GLU A 173 8.95 -5.79 5.98
CA GLU A 173 10.29 -6.16 5.54
C GLU A 173 11.04 -7.05 6.57
N GLN A 174 10.98 -6.68 7.86
CA GLN A 174 11.58 -7.47 8.93
C GLN A 174 11.05 -8.90 9.00
N ARG A 175 9.73 -9.08 8.79
CA ARG A 175 9.09 -10.40 8.81
C ARG A 175 9.47 -11.25 7.59
N GLU A 176 9.68 -10.64 6.43
CA GLU A 176 10.10 -11.35 5.22
C GLU A 176 11.58 -11.75 5.25
N HIS A 177 12.39 -11.03 6.02
CA HIS A 177 13.84 -11.24 6.11
C HIS A 177 14.33 -11.38 7.56
N PRO A 178 13.82 -12.36 8.33
CA PRO A 178 14.16 -12.51 9.75
C PRO A 178 15.65 -12.81 9.95
N ASP A 179 16.29 -13.55 9.05
CA ASP A 179 17.73 -13.87 9.13
C ASP A 179 18.62 -12.64 8.93
N ALA A 180 18.14 -11.63 8.22
CA ALA A 180 18.90 -10.40 7.94
C ALA A 180 18.74 -9.36 9.04
N TYR A 181 17.55 -9.26 9.63
CA TYR A 181 17.20 -8.17 10.54
C TYR A 181 17.02 -8.62 11.99
N GLY A 182 16.74 -9.90 12.24
CA GLY A 182 16.38 -10.42 13.55
C GLY A 182 15.29 -9.57 14.19
N ASN A 183 15.53 -9.10 15.41
CA ASN A 183 14.61 -8.22 16.15
C ASN A 183 14.77 -6.73 15.85
N THR A 184 15.67 -6.34 14.94
CA THR A 184 15.93 -4.94 14.61
C THR A 184 15.06 -4.49 13.44
N LEU A 185 14.43 -3.32 13.55
CA LEU A 185 13.74 -2.73 12.39
C LEU A 185 14.75 -2.30 11.33
N PRO A 186 14.51 -2.61 10.05
CA PRO A 186 15.31 -2.07 8.95
C PRO A 186 15.30 -0.54 9.00
N ASN A 187 16.43 0.10 8.72
CA ASN A 187 16.51 1.54 8.60
C ASN A 187 16.68 1.97 7.13
N CYS A 188 16.30 3.21 6.84
CA CYS A 188 16.51 3.82 5.53
C CYS A 188 17.95 4.32 5.33
N GLU A 189 18.88 4.12 6.27
CA GLU A 189 20.25 4.69 6.23
C GLU A 189 21.24 3.92 5.32
N LYS A 190 20.91 2.70 4.85
CA LYS A 190 21.63 2.08 3.72
C LYS A 190 21.06 2.47 2.33
N GLY A 191 19.98 3.26 2.32
CA GLY A 191 19.98 4.67 1.91
C GLY A 191 20.39 5.16 0.53
N HIS A 192 20.85 4.33 -0.42
CA HIS A 192 21.13 4.88 -1.76
C HIS A 192 19.97 4.66 -2.73
N LEU A 193 18.94 5.50 -2.59
CA LEU A 193 18.20 6.00 -3.75
C LEU A 193 18.95 7.23 -4.27
N ARG A 194 20.00 6.99 -5.06
CA ARG A 194 20.52 8.05 -5.93
C ARG A 194 19.55 8.16 -7.10
N TYR A 195 18.96 9.35 -7.27
CA TYR A 195 18.30 9.73 -8.52
C TYR A 195 19.33 9.78 -9.65
#